data_AF-A0A1J3IYX1-F1
#
_entry.id   AF-A0A1J3IYX1-F1
#
_cell.length_a   1.000
_cell.length_b   1.000
_cell.length_c   1.000
_cell.angle_alpha   90.00
_cell.angle_beta   90.00
_cell.angle_gamma   90.00
#
_symmetry.space_group_name_H-M   'P 1'
#
loop_
_entity.id
_entity.type
_entity.pdbx_description
1 polymer ?
#
loop_
_entity_poly.entity_id
_entity_poly.type
_entity_poly.pdbx_seq_one_letter_code
_entity_poly.pdbx_strand_id
1 'polypeptide(L)'
;FTCSISSSRENFEQPNEKRFLKLISEITKKNSAIYVALLDMSKIGQRGIHYLQRLNSASFTTSVSASSIEKGQNRVIDASLTLIRERAKLKGELVRLLGGAKAATSLLGVPLGHNSSFLQGPAFAPPRIREAIWCGSTNSSTEEGKELKDPRVLTDVGDVPVQEIRDCGVDDDRLMNVISESVKLVMEEEPLRPLVLGGDHSISYPVVRAVSEKLGGPVDILHLDAHPDIYDCFEGNKYSHASSFARIMEGGYARRLLQVGIRSINQEGREQGKRFGVEQFEMRTFSKDRHVLENLKLGEGVKGVYISIDVDCLDPAFAPGVSHIEPGGLTFRDVLNILHNLQADVVGADVVEFNPQRDTVDGMTAMVAAKLVRELAAKISK
;
A
#
# COMPACT_ATOMS: atom_id res chain seq x y z
N PHE A 1 17.92 -52.16 -37.55
CA PHE A 1 17.62 -52.47 -38.95
C PHE A 1 17.69 -51.19 -39.76
N THR A 2 18.77 -51.05 -40.52
CA THR A 2 18.99 -50.04 -41.55
C THR A 2 18.11 -50.34 -42.77
N CYS A 3 17.56 -49.32 -43.43
CA CYS A 3 17.29 -49.40 -44.85
C CYS A 3 17.36 -48.02 -45.51
N SER A 4 18.04 -48.03 -46.65
CA SER A 4 18.50 -46.92 -47.49
C SER A 4 17.55 -46.67 -48.66
N ILE A 5 17.41 -45.37 -48.99
CA ILE A 5 17.30 -44.73 -50.32
C ILE A 5 16.64 -45.52 -51.47
N SER A 6 15.60 -44.92 -52.06
CA SER A 6 15.42 -44.97 -53.52
C SER A 6 14.86 -43.64 -54.04
N SER A 7 15.61 -43.05 -54.97
CA SER A 7 15.28 -41.88 -55.78
C SER A 7 14.26 -42.20 -56.87
N SER A 8 13.28 -41.33 -57.06
CA SER A 8 12.62 -41.15 -58.36
C SER A 8 12.45 -39.65 -58.63
N ARG A 9 13.21 -39.17 -59.61
CA ARG A 9 13.01 -37.86 -60.24
C ARG A 9 11.77 -37.96 -61.12
N GLU A 10 10.75 -37.17 -60.82
CA GLU A 10 9.73 -36.80 -61.80
C GLU A 10 9.79 -35.30 -62.03
N ASN A 11 9.88 -34.95 -63.32
CA ASN A 11 9.87 -33.59 -63.84
C ASN A 11 8.55 -32.91 -63.48
N PHE A 12 8.62 -31.82 -62.71
CA PHE A 12 7.55 -30.82 -62.68
C PHE A 12 8.09 -29.54 -63.32
N GLU A 13 7.58 -29.28 -64.52
CA GLU A 13 7.66 -27.99 -65.20
C GLU A 13 7.22 -26.87 -64.24
N GLN A 14 7.89 -25.73 -64.32
CA GLN A 14 7.56 -24.52 -63.59
C GLN A 14 6.35 -23.80 -64.21
N PRO A 15 5.32 -23.47 -63.42
CA PRO A 15 4.55 -22.27 -63.72
C PRO A 15 4.12 -21.56 -62.45
N ASN A 16 5.05 -20.92 -61.70
CA ASN A 16 4.62 -20.10 -60.55
C ASN A 16 5.47 -18.87 -60.22
N GLU A 17 6.60 -18.63 -60.88
CA GLU A 17 7.45 -17.48 -60.53
C GLU A 17 6.85 -16.13 -61.01
N LYS A 18 6.24 -16.10 -62.20
CA LYS A 18 5.52 -14.90 -62.69
C LYS A 18 4.27 -14.58 -61.88
N ARG A 19 3.61 -15.59 -61.30
CA ARG A 19 2.41 -15.40 -60.48
C ARG A 19 2.79 -14.89 -59.07
N PHE A 20 3.91 -15.36 -58.53
CA PHE A 20 4.46 -14.92 -57.26
C PHE A 20 5.01 -13.49 -57.32
N LEU A 21 5.73 -13.12 -58.38
CA LEU A 21 6.22 -11.75 -58.58
C LEU A 21 5.08 -10.75 -58.83
N LYS A 22 3.99 -11.17 -59.49
CA LYS A 22 2.79 -10.35 -59.66
C LYS A 22 2.05 -10.15 -58.34
N LEU A 23 1.99 -11.18 -57.48
CA LEU A 23 1.42 -11.09 -56.14
C LEU A 23 2.26 -10.18 -55.23
N ILE A 24 3.58 -10.28 -55.26
CA ILE A 24 4.48 -9.38 -54.51
C ILE A 24 4.35 -7.93 -55.01
N SER A 25 4.24 -7.70 -56.32
CA SER A 25 4.00 -6.37 -56.91
C SER A 25 2.64 -5.78 -56.51
N GLU A 26 1.58 -6.60 -56.47
CA GLU A 26 0.25 -6.18 -56.03
C GLU A 26 0.21 -5.90 -54.51
N ILE A 27 0.95 -6.67 -53.71
CA ILE A 27 1.08 -6.44 -52.26
C ILE A 27 1.90 -5.16 -51.99
N THR A 28 2.98 -4.90 -52.72
CA THR A 28 3.75 -3.64 -52.58
C THR A 28 2.97 -2.42 -53.03
N LYS A 29 2.16 -2.52 -54.11
CA LYS A 29 1.24 -1.45 -54.53
C LYS A 29 0.10 -1.21 -53.55
N LYS A 30 -0.45 -2.27 -52.93
CA LYS A 30 -1.44 -2.14 -51.85
C LYS A 30 -0.83 -1.51 -50.61
N ASN A 31 0.39 -1.88 -50.24
CA ASN A 31 1.07 -1.30 -49.08
C ASN A 31 1.49 0.17 -49.32
N SER A 32 1.85 0.57 -50.54
CA SER A 32 2.10 1.98 -50.85
C SER A 32 0.80 2.80 -50.85
N ALA A 33 -0.31 2.25 -51.31
CA ALA A 33 -1.62 2.90 -51.24
C ALA A 33 -2.14 3.03 -49.80
N ILE A 34 -1.86 2.03 -48.94
CA ILE A 34 -2.16 2.09 -47.51
C ILE A 34 -1.25 3.10 -46.81
N TYR A 35 0.03 3.21 -47.16
CA TYR A 35 0.93 4.23 -46.61
C TYR A 35 0.56 5.65 -47.05
N VAL A 36 0.11 5.84 -48.30
CA VAL A 36 -0.38 7.12 -48.80
C VAL A 36 -1.74 7.46 -48.16
N ALA A 37 -2.63 6.48 -47.96
CA ALA A 37 -3.88 6.68 -47.22
C ALA A 37 -3.62 6.99 -45.72
N LEU A 38 -2.63 6.37 -45.08
CA LEU A 38 -2.20 6.69 -43.72
C LEU A 38 -1.55 8.08 -43.62
N LEU A 39 -0.86 8.53 -44.67
CA LEU A 39 -0.29 9.88 -44.77
C LEU A 39 -1.33 10.95 -45.15
N ASP A 40 -2.42 10.60 -45.83
CA ASP A 40 -3.55 11.51 -46.09
C ASP A 40 -4.50 11.59 -44.87
N MET A 41 -4.66 10.48 -44.13
CA MET A 41 -5.33 10.48 -42.82
C MET A 41 -4.54 11.22 -41.74
N SER A 42 -3.22 11.38 -41.89
CA SER A 42 -2.41 12.22 -40.98
C SER A 42 -2.50 13.72 -41.28
N LYS A 43 -2.92 14.13 -42.49
CA LYS A 43 -3.18 15.53 -42.84
C LYS A 43 -4.61 16.00 -42.60
N ILE A 44 -5.58 15.08 -42.56
CA ILE A 44 -6.94 15.37 -42.08
C ILE A 44 -7.02 15.27 -40.54
N GLY A 45 -6.15 14.47 -39.92
CA GLY A 45 -6.05 14.32 -38.45
C GLY A 45 -5.49 15.54 -37.70
N GLN A 46 -4.82 16.49 -38.35
CA GLN A 46 -4.29 17.69 -37.67
C GLN A 46 -5.24 18.90 -37.68
N ARG A 47 -6.34 18.86 -38.43
CA ARG A 47 -7.39 19.90 -38.38
C ARG A 47 -8.62 19.50 -37.54
N GLY A 48 -8.77 18.21 -37.22
CA GLY A 48 -9.82 17.71 -36.31
C GLY A 48 -9.48 17.84 -34.82
N ILE A 49 -8.19 17.82 -34.45
CA ILE A 49 -7.77 17.84 -33.03
C ILE A 49 -7.93 19.24 -32.42
N HIS A 50 -7.68 20.32 -33.19
CA HIS A 50 -7.98 21.68 -32.74
C HIS A 50 -9.47 22.02 -32.72
N TYR A 51 -10.30 21.31 -33.49
CA TYR A 51 -11.76 21.46 -33.43
C TYR A 51 -12.35 20.71 -32.23
N LEU A 52 -11.80 19.54 -31.87
CA LEU A 52 -12.18 18.79 -30.67
C LEU A 52 -11.65 19.41 -29.37
N GLN A 53 -10.50 20.09 -29.38
CA GLN A 53 -10.04 20.90 -28.24
C GLN A 53 -10.76 22.26 -28.11
N ARG A 54 -11.47 22.74 -29.15
CA ARG A 54 -12.37 23.89 -29.06
C ARG A 54 -13.82 23.53 -28.71
N LEU A 55 -14.18 22.24 -28.75
CA LEU A 55 -15.50 21.76 -28.35
C LEU A 55 -15.60 21.37 -26.86
N ASN A 56 -14.49 21.37 -26.11
CA ASN A 56 -14.50 21.07 -24.67
C ASN A 56 -14.21 22.27 -23.75
N SER A 57 -14.38 23.50 -24.24
CA SER A 57 -14.30 24.71 -23.38
C SER A 57 -15.26 25.83 -23.74
N ALA A 58 -16.20 25.62 -24.68
CA ALA A 58 -17.12 26.67 -25.12
C ALA A 58 -18.60 26.26 -25.25
N SER A 59 -19.03 25.07 -24.80
CA SER A 59 -20.46 24.68 -24.90
C SER A 59 -21.00 23.75 -23.81
N PHE A 60 -20.34 23.67 -22.66
CA PHE A 60 -20.91 23.05 -21.44
C PHE A 60 -20.61 23.88 -20.19
N THR A 61 -20.84 25.20 -20.28
CA THR A 61 -21.05 26.03 -19.08
C THR A 61 -22.49 25.89 -18.61
N THR A 62 -22.92 24.68 -18.27
CA THR A 62 -23.77 24.55 -17.08
C THR A 62 -22.80 24.60 -15.92
N SER A 63 -22.58 25.81 -15.42
CA SER A 63 -21.74 26.07 -14.25
C SER A 63 -22.25 25.21 -13.10
N VAL A 64 -21.63 24.04 -12.87
CA VAL A 64 -21.79 23.35 -11.60
C VAL A 64 -21.29 24.33 -10.56
N SER A 65 -22.21 24.86 -9.76
CA SER A 65 -21.85 25.90 -8.79
C SER A 65 -20.86 25.31 -7.80
N ALA A 66 -19.95 26.13 -7.26
CA ALA A 66 -19.03 25.70 -6.21
C ALA A 66 -19.79 25.03 -5.05
N SER A 67 -20.99 25.53 -4.72
CA SER A 67 -21.90 24.92 -3.73
C SER A 67 -22.37 23.51 -4.12
N SER A 68 -22.59 23.22 -5.40
CA SER A 68 -22.95 21.88 -5.86
C SER A 68 -21.76 20.92 -5.78
N ILE A 69 -20.53 21.40 -6.03
CA ILE A 69 -19.30 20.60 -5.87
C ILE A 69 -19.10 20.27 -4.39
N GLU A 70 -19.17 21.26 -3.50
CA GLU A 70 -19.02 21.08 -2.06
C GLU A 70 -20.07 20.10 -1.49
N LYS A 71 -21.34 20.22 -1.90
CA LYS A 71 -22.38 19.25 -1.53
C LYS A 71 -22.08 17.85 -2.05
N GLY A 72 -21.51 17.74 -3.25
CA GLY A 72 -21.05 16.48 -3.84
C GLY A 72 -19.95 15.84 -3.00
N GLN A 73 -18.91 16.61 -2.67
CA GLN A 73 -17.80 16.17 -1.81
C GLN A 73 -18.31 15.67 -0.46
N ASN A 74 -19.19 16.44 0.20
CA ASN A 74 -19.75 16.05 1.50
C ASN A 74 -20.47 14.70 1.40
N ARG A 75 -21.33 14.50 0.39
CA ARG A 75 -22.07 13.25 0.21
C ARG A 75 -21.17 12.06 -0.13
N VAL A 76 -20.13 12.27 -0.93
CA VAL A 76 -19.15 11.22 -1.26
C VAL A 76 -18.41 10.78 0.01
N ILE A 77 -17.96 11.75 0.83
CA ILE A 77 -17.31 11.47 2.11
C ILE A 77 -18.28 10.78 3.08
N ASP A 78 -19.50 11.27 3.22
CA ASP A 78 -20.51 10.68 4.13
C ASP A 78 -20.83 9.24 3.75
N ALA A 79 -20.98 8.94 2.45
CA ALA A 79 -21.19 7.58 1.95
C ALA A 79 -19.96 6.69 2.22
N SER A 80 -18.75 7.23 2.01
CA SER A 80 -17.49 6.53 2.27
C SER A 80 -17.35 6.14 3.74
N LEU A 81 -17.60 7.07 4.66
CA LEU A 81 -17.58 6.82 6.11
C LEU A 81 -18.72 5.87 6.52
N THR A 82 -19.88 5.96 5.88
CA THR A 82 -21.01 5.06 6.16
C THR A 82 -20.69 3.61 5.79
N LEU A 83 -19.98 3.38 4.67
CA LEU A 83 -19.56 2.03 4.28
C LEU A 83 -18.66 1.39 5.36
N ILE A 84 -17.69 2.15 5.87
CA ILE A 84 -16.81 1.69 6.95
C ILE A 84 -17.60 1.48 8.24
N ARG A 85 -18.46 2.42 8.63
CA ARG A 85 -19.29 2.35 9.85
C ARG A 85 -20.16 1.11 9.89
N GLU A 86 -20.96 0.88 8.84
CA GLU A 86 -21.88 -0.26 8.81
C GLU A 86 -21.13 -1.60 8.79
N ARG A 87 -19.98 -1.66 8.11
CA ARG A 87 -19.17 -2.88 8.11
C ARG A 87 -18.50 -3.10 9.47
N ALA A 88 -17.95 -2.05 10.10
CA ALA A 88 -17.39 -2.11 11.45
C ALA A 88 -18.44 -2.59 12.45
N LYS A 89 -19.65 -2.04 12.41
CA LYS A 89 -20.78 -2.43 13.26
C LYS A 89 -21.10 -3.92 13.15
N LEU A 90 -21.26 -4.44 11.93
CA LEU A 90 -21.54 -5.86 11.71
C LEU A 90 -20.41 -6.77 12.23
N LYS A 91 -19.15 -6.35 12.07
CA LYS A 91 -18.00 -7.12 12.60
C LYS A 91 -17.92 -7.05 14.12
N GLY A 92 -18.15 -5.89 14.72
CA GLY A 92 -18.22 -5.72 16.17
C GLY A 92 -19.32 -6.57 16.79
N GLU A 93 -20.54 -6.54 16.23
CA GLU A 93 -21.65 -7.39 16.67
C GLU A 93 -21.32 -8.88 16.59
N LEU A 94 -20.68 -9.34 15.51
CA LEU A 94 -20.26 -10.72 15.36
C LEU A 94 -19.24 -11.15 16.43
N VAL A 95 -18.24 -10.31 16.71
CA VAL A 95 -17.22 -10.59 17.74
C VAL A 95 -17.86 -10.62 19.13
N ARG A 96 -18.74 -9.66 19.44
CA ARG A 96 -19.46 -9.59 20.72
C ARG A 96 -20.40 -10.79 20.92
N LEU A 97 -21.05 -11.27 19.86
CA LEU A 97 -21.91 -12.45 19.90
C LEU A 97 -21.13 -13.73 20.24
N LEU A 98 -19.91 -13.88 19.72
CA LEU A 98 -19.05 -15.03 20.02
C LEU A 98 -18.45 -14.97 21.43
N GLY A 99 -18.28 -13.76 21.98
CA GLY A 99 -17.77 -13.53 23.32
C GLY A 99 -16.30 -13.95 23.53
N GLY A 100 -15.75 -13.58 24.70
CA GLY A 100 -14.40 -14.00 25.13
C GLY A 100 -13.24 -13.12 24.66
N ALA A 101 -13.40 -12.32 23.60
CA ALA A 101 -12.35 -11.41 23.12
C ALA A 101 -12.25 -10.13 23.99
N LYS A 102 -11.04 -9.73 24.34
CA LYS A 102 -10.68 -8.43 24.92
C LYS A 102 -10.18 -7.45 23.87
N ALA A 103 -9.60 -7.97 22.79
CA ALA A 103 -9.29 -7.22 21.58
C ALA A 103 -9.45 -8.14 20.37
N ALA A 104 -9.97 -7.61 19.27
CA ALA A 104 -10.06 -8.30 17.98
C ALA A 104 -9.51 -7.42 16.87
N THR A 105 -8.56 -7.93 16.08
CA THR A 105 -7.97 -7.18 14.98
C THR A 105 -8.97 -7.02 13.85
N SER A 106 -9.08 -5.79 13.34
CA SER A 106 -9.91 -5.51 12.17
C SER A 106 -9.11 -4.78 11.10
N LEU A 107 -9.05 -5.36 9.91
CA LEU A 107 -8.37 -4.78 8.76
C LEU A 107 -9.12 -3.56 8.22
N LEU A 108 -8.40 -2.47 7.99
CA LEU A 108 -8.88 -1.29 7.26
C LEU A 108 -7.86 -0.95 6.17
N GLY A 109 -8.24 -0.99 4.91
CA GLY A 109 -7.32 -0.60 3.84
C GLY A 109 -7.41 0.88 3.50
N VAL A 110 -6.26 1.48 3.21
CA VAL A 110 -6.14 2.88 2.79
C VAL A 110 -5.34 2.90 1.47
N PRO A 111 -6.00 2.68 0.31
CA PRO A 111 -5.35 2.56 -0.99
C PRO A 111 -4.86 3.92 -1.53
N LEU A 112 -3.87 4.52 -0.87
CA LEU A 112 -3.31 5.84 -1.15
C LEU A 112 -1.83 5.71 -1.55
N GLY A 113 -1.43 6.28 -2.67
CA GLY A 113 -0.03 6.22 -3.14
C GLY A 113 0.50 7.55 -3.68
N HIS A 114 -0.28 8.62 -3.66
CA HIS A 114 0.11 9.87 -4.32
C HIS A 114 1.07 10.73 -3.51
N ASN A 115 1.37 10.34 -2.26
CA ASN A 115 2.38 10.98 -1.41
C ASN A 115 3.74 10.26 -1.48
N SER A 116 3.83 9.18 -2.24
CA SER A 116 5.09 8.49 -2.56
C SER A 116 6.01 9.40 -3.39
N SER A 117 7.30 9.40 -3.07
CA SER A 117 8.31 10.21 -3.78
C SER A 117 8.77 9.59 -5.11
N PHE A 118 8.64 8.27 -5.28
CA PHE A 118 9.11 7.57 -6.48
C PHE A 118 8.00 6.85 -7.27
N LEU A 119 7.28 5.92 -6.64
CA LEU A 119 6.25 5.11 -7.31
C LEU A 119 4.98 5.01 -6.45
N GLN A 120 3.83 5.24 -7.07
CA GLN A 120 2.51 5.26 -6.41
C GLN A 120 1.83 3.89 -6.34
N GLY A 121 2.57 2.83 -6.67
CA GLY A 121 2.07 1.45 -6.71
C GLY A 121 1.51 0.91 -5.37
N PRO A 122 1.93 1.39 -4.18
CA PRO A 122 1.31 1.00 -2.93
C PRO A 122 -0.21 1.23 -2.86
N ALA A 123 -0.77 2.16 -3.66
CA ALA A 123 -2.22 2.33 -3.75
C ALA A 123 -2.99 1.04 -4.12
N PHE A 124 -2.34 0.05 -4.75
CA PHE A 124 -2.95 -1.22 -5.15
C PHE A 124 -2.75 -2.36 -4.14
N ALA A 125 -2.07 -2.11 -3.01
CA ALA A 125 -1.66 -3.12 -2.05
C ALA A 125 -2.80 -3.76 -1.25
N PRO A 126 -3.79 -3.02 -0.70
CA PRO A 126 -4.74 -3.61 0.25
C PRO A 126 -5.52 -4.82 -0.30
N PRO A 127 -6.02 -4.82 -1.55
CA PRO A 127 -6.68 -6.01 -2.11
C PRO A 127 -5.74 -7.20 -2.28
N ARG A 128 -4.48 -6.97 -2.65
CA ARG A 128 -3.47 -8.03 -2.90
C ARG A 128 -2.98 -8.67 -1.60
N ILE A 129 -2.85 -7.88 -0.54
CA ILE A 129 -2.55 -8.41 0.79
C ILE A 129 -3.68 -9.33 1.25
N ARG A 130 -4.95 -8.93 1.07
CA ARG A 130 -6.11 -9.77 1.42
C ARG A 130 -6.15 -11.08 0.64
N GLU A 131 -5.89 -11.03 -0.66
CA GLU A 131 -5.79 -12.23 -1.50
C GLU A 131 -4.74 -13.20 -0.94
N ALA A 132 -3.55 -12.70 -0.60
CA ALA A 132 -2.47 -13.49 -0.04
C ALA A 132 -2.76 -14.06 1.36
N ILE A 133 -3.48 -13.33 2.23
CA ILE A 133 -3.90 -13.83 3.56
C ILE A 133 -4.73 -15.12 3.43
N TRP A 134 -5.62 -15.17 2.43
CA TRP A 134 -6.59 -16.25 2.22
C TRP A 134 -6.21 -17.21 1.07
N CYS A 135 -4.98 -17.14 0.59
CA CYS A 135 -4.51 -17.97 -0.51
C CYS A 135 -4.57 -19.46 -0.13
N GLY A 136 -5.07 -20.29 -1.05
CA GLY A 136 -5.27 -21.73 -0.84
C GLY A 136 -3.98 -22.54 -0.67
N SER A 137 -2.80 -21.96 -0.94
CA SER A 137 -1.51 -22.57 -0.61
C SER A 137 -1.18 -22.50 0.88
N THR A 138 -1.86 -21.64 1.64
CA THR A 138 -1.65 -21.45 3.09
C THR A 138 -2.77 -22.10 3.91
N ASN A 139 -2.47 -22.41 5.17
CA ASN A 139 -3.51 -22.69 6.16
C ASN A 139 -3.96 -21.37 6.83
N SER A 140 -4.97 -21.45 7.71
CA SER A 140 -5.51 -20.30 8.42
C SER A 140 -4.94 -20.09 9.84
N SER A 141 -3.86 -20.79 10.21
CA SER A 141 -3.22 -20.64 11.53
C SER A 141 -2.04 -19.67 11.48
N THR A 142 -1.86 -18.84 12.50
CA THR A 142 -0.64 -18.03 12.71
C THR A 142 0.49 -18.87 13.28
N GLU A 143 1.73 -18.36 13.34
CA GLU A 143 2.86 -19.14 13.89
C GLU A 143 2.65 -19.54 15.36
N GLU A 144 2.00 -18.68 16.15
CA GLU A 144 1.63 -18.95 17.56
C GLU A 144 0.31 -19.75 17.71
N GLY A 145 -0.31 -20.16 16.59
CA GLY A 145 -1.44 -21.08 16.59
C GLY A 145 -2.83 -20.44 16.73
N LYS A 146 -2.99 -19.13 16.49
CA LYS A 146 -4.32 -18.50 16.43
C LYS A 146 -5.01 -18.79 15.11
N GLU A 147 -6.32 -19.02 15.16
CA GLU A 147 -7.14 -19.33 13.98
C GLU A 147 -7.70 -18.06 13.35
N LEU A 148 -7.25 -17.71 12.14
CA LEU A 148 -7.65 -16.49 11.44
C LEU A 148 -9.10 -16.51 10.98
N LYS A 149 -9.71 -17.69 10.79
CA LYS A 149 -11.15 -17.80 10.47
C LYS A 149 -12.04 -17.47 11.66
N ASP A 150 -11.48 -17.38 12.88
CA ASP A 150 -12.22 -16.90 14.04
C ASP A 150 -12.33 -15.36 13.98
N PRO A 151 -13.56 -14.79 13.91
CA PRO A 151 -13.74 -13.34 13.90
C PRO A 151 -13.13 -12.64 15.12
N ARG A 152 -12.93 -13.35 16.24
CA ARG A 152 -12.28 -12.78 17.43
C ARG A 152 -10.78 -12.56 17.23
N VAL A 153 -10.17 -13.19 16.22
CA VAL A 153 -8.77 -13.03 15.84
C VAL A 153 -8.63 -12.07 14.67
N LEU A 154 -9.48 -12.17 13.65
CA LEU A 154 -9.39 -11.30 12.49
C LEU A 154 -10.75 -11.02 11.85
N THR A 155 -11.06 -9.73 11.69
CA THR A 155 -12.12 -9.23 10.82
C THR A 155 -11.58 -8.25 9.77
N ASP A 156 -12.43 -7.82 8.84
CA ASP A 156 -12.06 -6.87 7.80
C ASP A 156 -13.24 -5.93 7.50
N VAL A 157 -12.99 -4.63 7.61
CA VAL A 157 -13.95 -3.55 7.34
C VAL A 157 -13.82 -2.94 5.94
N GLY A 158 -12.95 -3.50 5.10
CA GLY A 158 -12.79 -3.06 3.72
C GLY A 158 -11.85 -1.87 3.59
N ASP A 159 -12.02 -1.12 2.50
CA ASP A 159 -11.11 -0.06 2.09
C ASP A 159 -11.81 1.30 2.14
N VAL A 160 -11.06 2.32 2.59
CA VAL A 160 -11.46 3.72 2.40
C VAL A 160 -11.50 4.01 0.89
N PRO A 161 -12.59 4.56 0.34
CA PRO A 161 -12.69 4.97 -1.07
C PRO A 161 -11.81 6.19 -1.43
N VAL A 162 -10.49 6.04 -1.30
CA VAL A 162 -9.51 7.12 -1.44
C VAL A 162 -9.57 7.75 -2.83
N GLN A 163 -9.67 6.94 -3.89
CA GLN A 163 -9.62 7.44 -5.26
C GLN A 163 -10.90 8.22 -5.60
N GLU A 164 -12.06 7.77 -5.13
CA GLU A 164 -13.35 8.44 -5.28
C GLU A 164 -13.38 9.79 -4.56
N ILE A 165 -12.81 9.85 -3.34
CA ILE A 165 -12.71 11.11 -2.58
C ILE A 165 -11.79 12.09 -3.30
N ARG A 166 -10.65 11.63 -3.84
CA ARG A 166 -9.74 12.49 -4.60
C ARG A 166 -10.37 12.99 -5.90
N ASP A 167 -11.10 12.14 -6.63
CA ASP A 167 -11.76 12.48 -7.89
C ASP A 167 -12.79 13.61 -7.72
N CYS A 168 -13.48 13.66 -6.57
CA CYS A 168 -14.41 14.76 -6.28
C CYS A 168 -13.73 16.09 -5.86
N GLY A 169 -12.40 16.17 -5.93
CA GLY A 169 -11.62 17.40 -5.74
C GLY A 169 -11.39 17.78 -4.28
N VAL A 170 -11.39 16.80 -3.37
CA VAL A 170 -11.06 16.99 -1.96
C VAL A 170 -9.55 17.15 -1.79
N ASP A 171 -9.13 18.12 -0.97
CA ASP A 171 -7.73 18.34 -0.63
C ASP A 171 -7.16 17.29 0.34
N ASP A 172 -5.83 17.26 0.47
CA ASP A 172 -5.15 16.28 1.32
C ASP A 172 -5.48 16.45 2.81
N ASP A 173 -5.66 17.68 3.30
CA ASP A 173 -6.02 17.92 4.71
C ASP A 173 -7.32 17.18 5.06
N ARG A 174 -8.33 17.35 4.20
CA ARG A 174 -9.64 16.73 4.37
C ARG A 174 -9.61 15.24 4.09
N LEU A 175 -8.85 14.76 3.12
CA LEU A 175 -8.64 13.32 2.87
C LEU A 175 -8.01 12.62 4.08
N MET A 176 -6.95 13.20 4.66
CA MET A 176 -6.28 12.67 5.85
C MET A 176 -7.20 12.66 7.07
N ASN A 177 -8.13 13.63 7.16
CA ASN A 177 -9.17 13.60 8.18
C ASN A 177 -10.16 12.46 7.96
N VAL A 178 -10.59 12.17 6.73
CA VAL A 178 -11.45 11.00 6.44
C VAL A 178 -10.78 9.68 6.84
N ILE A 179 -9.46 9.55 6.59
CA ILE A 179 -8.69 8.39 7.05
C ILE A 179 -8.71 8.29 8.58
N SER A 180 -8.46 9.40 9.28
CA SER A 180 -8.50 9.46 10.75
C SER A 180 -9.87 9.05 11.31
N GLU A 181 -10.96 9.57 10.72
CA GLU A 181 -12.33 9.24 11.14
C GLU A 181 -12.68 7.78 10.83
N SER A 182 -12.20 7.22 9.71
CA SER A 182 -12.38 5.81 9.37
C SER A 182 -11.73 4.89 10.41
N VAL A 183 -10.56 5.25 10.92
CA VAL A 183 -9.91 4.52 12.03
C VAL A 183 -10.73 4.63 13.32
N LYS A 184 -11.24 5.83 13.66
CA LYS A 184 -12.10 6.03 14.84
C LYS A 184 -13.37 5.19 14.76
N LEU A 185 -13.99 5.08 13.59
CA LEU A 185 -15.18 4.23 13.37
C LEU A 185 -14.91 2.75 13.68
N VAL A 186 -13.70 2.25 13.38
CA VAL A 186 -13.30 0.89 13.78
C VAL A 186 -13.14 0.80 15.30
N MET A 187 -12.47 1.77 15.92
CA MET A 187 -12.24 1.78 17.37
C MET A 187 -13.49 2.01 18.22
N GLU A 188 -14.56 2.57 17.64
CA GLU A 188 -15.86 2.73 18.30
C GLU A 188 -16.60 1.41 18.51
N GLU A 189 -16.29 0.40 17.70
CA GLU A 189 -16.90 -0.91 17.80
C GLU A 189 -16.07 -1.80 18.71
N GLU A 190 -16.35 -1.80 20.00
CA GLU A 190 -15.65 -2.69 20.94
C GLU A 190 -15.88 -4.19 20.59
N PRO A 191 -14.84 -5.06 20.64
CA PRO A 191 -13.45 -4.82 21.06
C PRO A 191 -12.49 -4.65 19.87
N LEU A 192 -12.92 -4.09 18.74
CA LEU A 192 -12.11 -4.00 17.53
C LEU A 192 -10.90 -3.07 17.72
N ARG A 193 -9.74 -3.48 17.19
CA ARG A 193 -8.52 -2.67 17.09
C ARG A 193 -8.05 -2.60 15.62
N PRO A 194 -7.68 -1.41 15.13
CA PRO A 194 -7.34 -1.22 13.72
C PRO A 194 -5.98 -1.84 13.37
N LEU A 195 -5.94 -2.62 12.29
CA LEU A 195 -4.72 -2.98 11.58
C LEU A 195 -4.86 -2.46 10.15
N VAL A 196 -4.12 -1.41 9.82
CA VAL A 196 -4.29 -0.68 8.57
C VAL A 196 -3.43 -1.30 7.47
N LEU A 197 -4.05 -1.59 6.34
CA LEU A 197 -3.34 -2.03 5.14
C LEU A 197 -3.02 -0.80 4.31
N GLY A 198 -1.75 -0.51 4.19
CA GLY A 198 -1.29 0.67 3.50
C GLY A 198 -1.57 0.66 2.02
N GLY A 199 -1.57 1.87 1.49
CA GLY A 199 -0.63 2.19 0.45
C GLY A 199 0.64 2.78 1.05
N ASP A 200 1.02 4.00 0.66
CA ASP A 200 2.30 4.61 1.02
C ASP A 200 2.37 5.04 2.50
N HIS A 201 3.59 5.31 2.99
CA HIS A 201 3.85 5.57 4.41
C HIS A 201 3.24 6.89 4.94
N SER A 202 2.63 7.72 4.09
CA SER A 202 1.98 8.95 4.55
C SER A 202 0.78 8.69 5.46
N ILE A 203 0.14 7.52 5.32
CA ILE A 203 -1.08 7.17 6.04
C ILE A 203 -0.85 6.95 7.54
N SER A 204 0.38 6.65 7.97
CA SER A 204 0.68 6.40 9.37
C SER A 204 0.40 7.65 10.22
N TYR A 205 0.60 8.85 9.67
CA TYR A 205 0.27 10.10 10.36
C TYR A 205 -1.21 10.21 10.77
N PRO A 206 -2.20 10.21 9.86
CA PRO A 206 -3.61 10.30 10.25
C PRO A 206 -4.07 9.11 11.10
N VAL A 207 -3.51 7.91 10.89
CA VAL A 207 -3.88 6.72 11.66
C VAL A 207 -3.39 6.83 13.11
N VAL A 208 -2.12 7.15 13.33
CA VAL A 208 -1.55 7.33 14.68
C VAL A 208 -2.24 8.48 15.41
N ARG A 209 -2.49 9.60 14.70
CA ARG A 209 -3.29 10.72 15.24
C ARG A 209 -4.65 10.25 15.74
N ALA A 210 -5.39 9.49 14.95
CA ALA A 210 -6.71 8.99 15.33
C ALA A 210 -6.66 8.07 16.56
N VAL A 211 -5.70 7.15 16.60
CA VAL A 211 -5.50 6.24 17.75
C VAL A 211 -5.18 7.02 19.01
N SER A 212 -4.23 7.96 18.94
CA SER A 212 -3.84 8.79 20.08
C SER A 212 -4.99 9.65 20.61
N GLU A 213 -5.74 10.30 19.71
CA GLU A 213 -6.92 11.10 20.06
C GLU A 213 -8.00 10.24 20.72
N LYS A 214 -8.32 9.08 20.15
CA LYS A 214 -9.40 8.20 20.66
C LYS A 214 -9.07 7.61 22.03
N LEU A 215 -7.79 7.29 22.28
CA LEU A 215 -7.33 6.80 23.59
C LEU A 215 -7.06 7.93 24.61
N GLY A 216 -7.04 9.18 24.15
CA GLY A 216 -6.84 10.37 24.98
C GLY A 216 -5.41 10.50 25.51
N GLY A 217 -4.39 10.22 24.69
CA GLY A 217 -2.99 10.39 25.07
C GLY A 217 -2.00 9.77 24.08
N PRO A 218 -0.69 10.01 24.27
CA PRO A 218 0.34 9.49 23.39
C PRO A 218 0.47 7.97 23.49
N VAL A 219 1.10 7.36 22.49
CA VAL A 219 1.53 5.96 22.45
C VAL A 219 3.05 5.87 22.34
N ASP A 220 3.62 4.71 22.62
CA ASP A 220 4.97 4.39 22.12
C ASP A 220 4.84 3.76 20.72
N ILE A 221 5.83 3.99 19.85
CA ILE A 221 5.82 3.48 18.48
C ILE A 221 7.05 2.62 18.23
N LEU A 222 6.81 1.40 17.74
CA LEU A 222 7.82 0.60 17.04
C LEU A 222 7.64 0.80 15.54
N HIS A 223 8.65 1.38 14.90
CA HIS A 223 8.70 1.67 13.47
C HIS A 223 9.77 0.81 12.82
N LEU A 224 9.35 -0.11 11.94
CA LEU A 224 10.23 -0.98 11.17
C LEU A 224 10.34 -0.44 9.75
N ASP A 225 11.52 0.04 9.34
CA ASP A 225 11.71 0.74 8.06
C ASP A 225 13.20 0.80 7.66
N ALA A 226 13.51 0.88 6.37
CA ALA A 226 14.82 1.26 5.87
C ALA A 226 15.13 2.77 6.03
N HIS A 227 14.09 3.60 6.09
CA HIS A 227 14.06 5.05 6.07
C HIS A 227 13.51 5.61 7.40
N PRO A 228 13.94 6.81 7.83
CA PRO A 228 13.45 7.41 9.06
C PRO A 228 12.13 8.19 8.88
N ASP A 229 11.71 8.51 7.65
CA ASP A 229 10.46 9.20 7.33
C ASP A 229 10.16 10.44 8.19
N ILE A 230 11.23 11.20 8.49
CA ILE A 230 11.25 12.30 9.45
C ILE A 230 11.69 13.64 8.84
N TYR A 231 11.68 13.74 7.52
CA TYR A 231 11.93 15.01 6.82
C TYR A 231 10.90 16.05 7.27
N ASP A 232 11.35 17.29 7.47
CA ASP A 232 10.44 18.37 7.89
C ASP A 232 9.37 18.61 6.82
N CYS A 233 9.76 18.74 5.56
CA CYS A 233 8.84 18.85 4.43
C CYS A 233 9.52 18.38 3.14
N PHE A 234 9.39 17.09 2.83
CA PHE A 234 10.02 16.51 1.66
C PHE A 234 9.39 17.03 0.36
N GLU A 235 10.20 17.62 -0.51
CA GLU A 235 9.79 18.22 -1.80
C GLU A 235 8.60 19.20 -1.72
N GLY A 236 8.44 19.86 -0.56
CA GLY A 236 7.34 20.81 -0.33
C GLY A 236 5.98 20.16 -0.02
N ASN A 237 5.90 18.83 0.06
CA ASN A 237 4.71 18.11 0.49
C ASN A 237 4.79 17.74 1.98
N LYS A 238 4.01 18.42 2.83
CA LYS A 238 3.93 18.13 4.28
C LYS A 238 3.39 16.72 4.58
N TYR A 239 2.67 16.12 3.63
CA TYR A 239 2.13 14.76 3.68
C TYR A 239 2.97 13.76 2.90
N SER A 240 4.18 14.11 2.46
CA SER A 240 5.09 13.13 1.85
C SER A 240 5.21 11.90 2.76
N HIS A 241 5.25 10.72 2.15
CA HIS A 241 5.48 9.48 2.88
C HIS A 241 6.76 9.56 3.75
N ALA A 242 7.81 10.20 3.23
CA ALA A 242 9.08 10.47 3.91
C ALA A 242 9.01 11.54 5.03
N SER A 243 7.84 12.07 5.34
CA SER A 243 7.62 13.12 6.36
C SER A 243 6.57 12.73 7.41
N SER A 244 6.01 11.52 7.34
CA SER A 244 4.91 11.07 8.19
C SER A 244 5.28 11.10 9.69
N PHE A 245 6.48 10.68 10.07
CA PHE A 245 6.92 10.66 11.46
C PHE A 245 7.29 12.04 12.00
N ALA A 246 7.71 12.97 11.14
CA ALA A 246 7.84 14.37 11.56
C ALA A 246 6.48 14.93 12.01
N ARG A 247 5.41 14.68 11.25
CA ARG A 247 4.04 15.08 11.62
C ARG A 247 3.56 14.41 12.90
N ILE A 248 3.88 13.13 13.08
CA ILE A 248 3.52 12.38 14.29
C ILE A 248 4.18 13.00 15.54
N MET A 249 5.48 13.28 15.47
CA MET A 249 6.23 13.84 16.60
C MET A 249 5.85 15.30 16.88
N GLU A 250 5.58 16.10 15.86
CA GLU A 250 5.09 17.48 16.01
C GLU A 250 3.73 17.57 16.72
N GLY A 251 2.83 16.64 16.41
CA GLY A 251 1.53 16.57 17.07
C GLY A 251 1.54 15.96 18.46
N GLY A 252 2.70 15.48 18.95
CA GLY A 252 2.84 14.90 20.28
C GLY A 252 2.07 13.58 20.46
N TYR A 253 1.77 12.87 19.37
CA TYR A 253 1.02 11.61 19.43
C TYR A 253 1.88 10.43 19.89
N ALA A 254 3.21 10.56 19.81
CA ALA A 254 4.16 9.57 20.24
C ALA A 254 5.03 10.09 21.38
N ARG A 255 5.27 9.23 22.39
CA ARG A 255 6.24 9.49 23.45
C ARG A 255 7.62 8.98 23.06
N ARG A 256 7.72 7.68 22.78
CA ARG A 256 8.93 7.05 22.24
C ARG A 256 8.68 6.64 20.79
N LEU A 257 9.65 6.89 19.93
CA LEU A 257 9.69 6.39 18.57
C LEU A 257 10.99 5.58 18.39
N LEU A 258 10.84 4.27 18.21
CA LEU A 258 11.95 3.36 17.97
C LEU A 258 11.95 2.99 16.50
N GLN A 259 12.97 3.41 15.76
CA GLN A 259 13.13 3.12 14.35
C GLN A 259 14.15 2.00 14.17
N VAL A 260 13.78 0.90 13.52
CA VAL A 260 14.61 -0.30 13.39
C VAL A 260 14.66 -0.75 11.94
N GLY A 261 15.86 -1.05 11.45
CA GLY A 261 16.08 -1.38 10.05
C GLY A 261 16.69 -0.24 9.24
N ILE A 262 16.95 0.91 9.88
CA ILE A 262 17.40 2.14 9.24
C ILE A 262 18.73 1.92 8.51
N ARG A 263 18.75 2.25 7.23
CA ARG A 263 19.95 2.13 6.39
C ARG A 263 20.04 3.16 5.27
N SER A 264 18.96 3.92 5.03
CA SER A 264 18.97 5.13 4.21
C SER A 264 18.62 6.34 5.06
N ILE A 265 19.65 7.01 5.59
CA ILE A 265 19.49 8.16 6.48
C ILE A 265 20.57 9.21 6.24
N ASN A 266 20.15 10.43 5.93
CA ASN A 266 21.03 11.58 5.69
C ASN A 266 21.30 12.36 6.99
N GLN A 267 21.88 13.57 6.88
CA GLN A 267 22.13 14.43 8.03
C GLN A 267 20.84 14.98 8.64
N GLU A 268 19.89 15.44 7.82
CA GLU A 268 18.59 15.95 8.28
C GLU A 268 17.83 14.89 9.10
N GLY A 269 17.76 13.65 8.63
CA GLY A 269 17.11 12.56 9.36
C GLY A 269 17.72 12.29 10.74
N ARG A 270 19.04 12.47 10.90
CA ARG A 270 19.72 12.37 12.20
C ARG A 270 19.45 13.59 13.09
N GLU A 271 19.44 14.80 12.51
CA GLU A 271 19.16 16.03 13.23
C GLU A 271 17.73 16.08 13.74
N GLN A 272 16.76 15.70 12.91
CA GLN A 272 15.35 15.54 13.29
C GLN A 272 15.17 14.42 14.31
N GLY A 273 15.85 13.27 14.13
CA GLY A 273 15.85 12.20 15.13
C GLY A 273 16.33 12.70 16.50
N LYS A 274 17.42 13.46 16.54
CA LYS A 274 17.92 14.09 17.77
C LYS A 274 16.94 15.13 18.33
N ARG A 275 16.34 15.97 17.48
CA ARG A 275 15.37 17.01 17.86
C ARG A 275 14.17 16.41 18.58
N PHE A 276 13.63 15.30 18.08
CA PHE A 276 12.44 14.66 18.61
C PHE A 276 12.72 13.55 19.63
N GLY A 277 14.00 13.25 19.92
CA GLY A 277 14.37 12.20 20.88
C GLY A 277 14.09 10.79 20.38
N VAL A 278 14.26 10.55 19.07
CA VAL A 278 14.02 9.27 18.41
C VAL A 278 15.16 8.29 18.67
N GLU A 279 14.83 7.03 18.92
CA GLU A 279 15.78 5.93 19.06
C GLU A 279 16.00 5.27 17.69
N GLN A 280 17.08 5.64 16.99
CA GLN A 280 17.37 5.20 15.62
C GLN A 280 18.37 4.04 15.59
N PHE A 281 17.89 2.83 15.32
CA PHE A 281 18.69 1.60 15.21
C PHE A 281 19.08 1.33 13.74
N GLU A 282 20.29 1.77 13.38
CA GLU A 282 20.84 1.59 12.03
C GLU A 282 21.32 0.14 11.79
N MET A 283 21.09 -0.42 10.59
CA MET A 283 21.46 -1.81 10.26
C MET A 283 22.95 -2.11 10.46
N ARG A 284 23.83 -1.12 10.31
CA ARG A 284 25.28 -1.25 10.54
C ARG A 284 25.65 -1.64 11.99
N THR A 285 24.76 -1.47 12.96
CA THR A 285 24.95 -1.88 14.36
C THR A 285 24.05 -3.03 14.79
N PHE A 286 23.20 -3.56 13.89
CA PHE A 286 22.20 -4.58 14.20
C PHE A 286 22.76 -5.80 14.95
N SER A 287 23.97 -6.28 14.61
CA SER A 287 24.58 -7.42 15.32
C SER A 287 24.79 -7.17 16.82
N LYS A 288 25.02 -5.92 17.23
CA LYS A 288 25.15 -5.52 18.64
C LYS A 288 23.77 -5.26 19.26
N ASP A 289 22.88 -4.66 18.49
CA ASP A 289 21.58 -4.20 18.97
C ASP A 289 20.53 -5.31 19.02
N ARG A 290 20.73 -6.42 18.28
CA ARG A 290 19.75 -7.51 18.14
C ARG A 290 19.22 -8.01 19.47
N HIS A 291 20.09 -8.21 20.47
CA HIS A 291 19.66 -8.69 21.77
C HIS A 291 18.66 -7.74 22.45
N VAL A 292 18.86 -6.42 22.31
CA VAL A 292 17.94 -5.41 22.85
C VAL A 292 16.64 -5.39 22.04
N LEU A 293 16.76 -5.42 20.71
CA LEU A 293 15.62 -5.39 19.79
C LEU A 293 14.71 -6.62 19.90
N GLU A 294 15.26 -7.80 20.18
CA GLU A 294 14.51 -9.03 20.43
C GLU A 294 13.96 -9.13 21.87
N ASN A 295 14.19 -8.12 22.73
CA ASN A 295 13.69 -8.10 24.12
C ASN A 295 13.00 -6.76 24.48
N LEU A 296 12.39 -6.11 23.48
CA LEU A 296 11.74 -4.82 23.65
C LEU A 296 10.54 -4.86 24.61
N LYS A 297 10.41 -3.80 25.40
CA LYS A 297 9.24 -3.51 26.23
C LYS A 297 8.83 -2.06 26.01
N LEU A 298 7.59 -1.85 25.58
CA LEU A 298 7.04 -0.55 25.22
C LEU A 298 5.64 -0.35 25.82
N GLY A 299 5.21 0.90 25.95
CA GLY A 299 3.84 1.27 26.34
C GLY A 299 3.63 1.53 27.83
N GLU A 300 4.61 1.25 28.71
CA GLU A 300 4.48 1.52 30.13
C GLU A 300 4.36 3.03 30.40
N GLY A 301 3.27 3.47 31.05
CA GLY A 301 3.02 4.88 31.37
C GLY A 301 2.40 5.70 30.22
N VAL A 302 1.97 5.07 29.13
CA VAL A 302 1.24 5.69 28.01
C VAL A 302 0.02 4.85 27.62
N LYS A 303 -0.72 5.25 26.57
CA LYS A 303 -1.99 4.61 26.20
C LYS A 303 -1.87 3.25 25.52
N GLY A 304 -0.66 2.87 25.11
CA GLY A 304 -0.38 1.60 24.45
C GLY A 304 0.81 1.72 23.49
N VAL A 305 0.90 0.75 22.60
CA VAL A 305 1.93 0.68 21.56
C VAL A 305 1.30 0.62 20.19
N TYR A 306 1.80 1.44 19.27
CA TYR A 306 1.50 1.35 17.84
C TYR A 306 2.69 0.71 17.12
N ILE A 307 2.43 -0.16 16.16
CA ILE A 307 3.47 -0.80 15.35
C ILE A 307 3.28 -0.39 13.89
N SER A 308 4.28 0.23 13.30
CA SER A 308 4.29 0.58 11.90
C SER A 308 5.36 -0.23 11.17
N ILE A 309 4.99 -0.91 10.10
CA ILE A 309 5.90 -1.74 9.31
C ILE A 309 5.87 -1.27 7.86
N ASP A 310 6.91 -0.52 7.47
CA ASP A 310 7.29 -0.45 6.07
C ASP A 310 7.81 -1.82 5.64
N VAL A 311 7.27 -2.36 4.55
CA VAL A 311 7.71 -3.64 4.00
C VAL A 311 9.18 -3.58 3.58
N ASP A 312 9.72 -2.40 3.24
CA ASP A 312 11.11 -2.21 2.88
C ASP A 312 12.08 -2.28 4.07
N CYS A 313 11.60 -2.41 5.31
CA CYS A 313 12.48 -2.74 6.45
C CYS A 313 13.24 -4.05 6.20
N LEU A 314 12.62 -4.95 5.44
CA LEU A 314 13.18 -6.21 4.98
C LEU A 314 14.19 -5.98 3.85
N ASP A 315 15.19 -6.84 3.79
CA ASP A 315 16.09 -6.86 2.64
C ASP A 315 15.29 -7.13 1.35
N PRO A 316 15.60 -6.47 0.22
CA PRO A 316 14.94 -6.70 -1.06
C PRO A 316 14.99 -8.16 -1.54
N ALA A 317 15.89 -8.99 -1.02
CA ALA A 317 15.89 -10.43 -1.23
C ALA A 317 14.61 -11.11 -0.69
N PHE A 318 14.02 -10.58 0.38
CA PHE A 318 12.76 -11.05 0.97
C PHE A 318 11.55 -10.24 0.48
N ALA A 319 11.72 -8.94 0.24
CA ALA A 319 10.65 -8.04 -0.16
C ALA A 319 11.01 -7.17 -1.37
N PRO A 320 11.10 -7.75 -2.59
CA PRO A 320 11.42 -6.98 -3.80
C PRO A 320 10.27 -6.06 -4.26
N GLY A 321 9.04 -6.34 -3.82
CA GLY A 321 7.85 -5.58 -4.16
C GLY A 321 7.69 -4.31 -3.35
N VAL A 322 8.67 -3.41 -3.43
CA VAL A 322 8.67 -2.09 -2.78
C VAL A 322 9.10 -1.02 -3.76
N SER A 323 8.75 0.24 -3.47
CA SER A 323 9.16 1.38 -4.30
C SER A 323 10.65 1.71 -4.11
N HIS A 324 11.17 1.53 -2.89
CA HIS A 324 12.53 1.89 -2.51
C HIS A 324 13.37 0.64 -2.23
N ILE A 325 14.14 0.20 -3.21
CA ILE A 325 15.04 -0.95 -3.07
C ILE A 325 16.31 -0.52 -2.35
N GLU A 326 16.43 -0.89 -1.08
CA GLU A 326 17.60 -0.57 -0.25
C GLU A 326 18.24 -1.87 0.30
N PRO A 327 19.36 -2.35 -0.27
CA PRO A 327 20.04 -3.57 0.17
C PRO A 327 20.61 -3.52 1.60
N GLY A 328 20.78 -4.69 2.22
CA GLY A 328 21.34 -4.82 3.58
C GLY A 328 20.28 -4.69 4.67
N GLY A 329 19.05 -5.14 4.40
CA GLY A 329 17.90 -5.06 5.29
C GLY A 329 17.74 -6.25 6.24
N LEU A 330 16.63 -6.25 6.97
CA LEU A 330 16.27 -7.33 7.89
C LEU A 330 15.86 -8.59 7.13
N THR A 331 16.11 -9.77 7.70
CA THR A 331 15.44 -10.99 7.24
C THR A 331 14.00 -11.01 7.74
N PHE A 332 13.13 -11.80 7.10
CA PHE A 332 11.77 -11.97 7.60
C PHE A 332 11.73 -12.52 9.04
N ARG A 333 12.68 -13.39 9.41
CA ARG A 333 12.76 -13.96 10.76
C ARG A 333 13.24 -12.94 11.78
N ASP A 334 14.08 -11.97 11.41
CA ASP A 334 14.46 -10.86 12.30
C ASP A 334 13.23 -10.07 12.75
N VAL A 335 12.37 -9.71 11.78
CA VAL A 335 11.13 -9.00 12.06
C VAL A 335 10.22 -9.82 12.96
N LEU A 336 10.02 -11.11 12.66
CA LEU A 336 9.20 -11.98 13.52
C LEU A 336 9.76 -12.12 14.94
N ASN A 337 11.08 -12.27 15.10
CA ASN A 337 11.70 -12.35 16.42
C ASN A 337 11.45 -11.09 17.24
N ILE A 338 11.54 -9.90 16.62
CA ILE A 338 11.23 -8.63 17.29
C ILE A 338 9.74 -8.58 17.65
N LEU A 339 8.86 -8.90 16.70
CA LEU A 339 7.41 -8.83 16.90
C LEU A 339 6.92 -9.81 17.96
N HIS A 340 7.31 -11.09 17.89
CA HIS A 340 6.86 -12.10 18.85
C HIS A 340 7.32 -11.75 20.28
N ASN A 341 8.57 -11.35 20.46
CA ASN A 341 9.13 -11.08 21.79
C ASN A 341 8.81 -9.69 22.37
N LEU A 342 8.31 -8.75 21.56
CA LEU A 342 7.89 -7.43 22.05
C LEU A 342 6.81 -7.56 23.14
N GLN A 343 7.08 -7.02 24.32
CA GLN A 343 6.11 -6.93 25.42
C GLN A 343 5.39 -5.58 25.32
N ALA A 344 4.13 -5.61 24.90
CA ALA A 344 3.35 -4.40 24.60
C ALA A 344 1.84 -4.65 24.68
N ASP A 345 1.08 -3.62 25.07
CA ASP A 345 -0.35 -3.55 24.73
C ASP A 345 -0.50 -2.89 23.35
N VAL A 346 -0.59 -3.70 22.29
CA VAL A 346 -0.63 -3.21 20.91
C VAL A 346 -2.02 -2.70 20.56
N VAL A 347 -2.19 -1.38 20.45
CA VAL A 347 -3.49 -0.72 20.26
C VAL A 347 -3.88 -0.49 18.81
N GLY A 348 -2.91 -0.57 17.90
CA GLY A 348 -3.11 -0.50 16.46
C GLY A 348 -1.80 -0.79 15.74
N ALA A 349 -1.89 -1.03 14.44
CA ALA A 349 -0.72 -1.20 13.59
C ALA A 349 -1.01 -0.84 12.13
N ASP A 350 0.04 -0.67 11.33
CA ASP A 350 -0.04 -0.63 9.88
C ASP A 350 1.04 -1.49 9.21
N VAL A 351 0.74 -1.94 7.99
CA VAL A 351 1.70 -2.56 7.07
C VAL A 351 1.60 -1.80 5.75
N VAL A 352 2.65 -1.06 5.39
CA VAL A 352 2.65 -0.06 4.32
C VAL A 352 3.69 -0.37 3.24
N GLU A 353 3.66 0.38 2.14
CA GLU A 353 4.72 0.42 1.10
C GLU A 353 4.97 -0.88 0.32
N PHE A 354 4.19 -1.94 0.56
CA PHE A 354 4.06 -3.02 -0.40
C PHE A 354 3.60 -2.45 -1.74
N ASN A 355 4.40 -2.62 -2.78
CA ASN A 355 4.12 -2.19 -4.14
C ASN A 355 3.90 -3.41 -5.05
N PRO A 356 2.64 -3.80 -5.34
CA PRO A 356 2.34 -4.96 -6.17
C PRO A 356 2.87 -4.87 -7.61
N GLN A 357 3.17 -3.66 -8.09
CA GLN A 357 3.70 -3.45 -9.45
C GLN A 357 5.21 -3.72 -9.52
N ARG A 358 5.88 -3.83 -8.37
CA ARG A 358 7.31 -4.14 -8.24
C ARG A 358 7.57 -5.55 -7.74
N ASP A 359 6.51 -6.27 -7.35
CA ASP A 359 6.61 -7.62 -6.84
C ASP A 359 7.01 -8.64 -7.93
N THR A 360 7.39 -9.83 -7.49
CA THR A 360 7.62 -10.96 -8.39
C THR A 360 6.32 -11.37 -9.09
N VAL A 361 6.46 -12.10 -10.19
CA VAL A 361 5.31 -12.62 -10.96
C VAL A 361 4.41 -13.56 -10.13
N ASP A 362 4.97 -14.20 -9.10
CA ASP A 362 4.27 -15.12 -8.20
C ASP A 362 3.71 -14.42 -6.94
N GLY A 363 3.91 -13.10 -6.79
CA GLY A 363 3.39 -12.34 -5.65
C GLY A 363 4.11 -12.64 -4.33
N MET A 364 5.44 -12.78 -4.35
CA MET A 364 6.22 -13.13 -3.15
C MET A 364 6.06 -12.10 -2.03
N THR A 365 6.13 -10.80 -2.36
CA THR A 365 6.00 -9.72 -1.38
C THR A 365 4.57 -9.58 -0.87
N ALA A 366 3.57 -9.94 -1.69
CA ALA A 366 2.19 -10.07 -1.22
C ALA A 366 2.07 -11.10 -0.08
N MET A 367 2.74 -12.26 -0.21
CA MET A 367 2.78 -13.28 0.85
C MET A 367 3.54 -12.81 2.09
N VAL A 368 4.62 -12.04 1.91
CA VAL A 368 5.36 -11.40 3.00
C VAL A 368 4.47 -10.43 3.77
N ALA A 369 3.83 -9.49 3.08
CA ALA A 369 2.92 -8.52 3.68
C ALA A 369 1.73 -9.22 4.37
N ALA A 370 1.12 -10.21 3.73
CA ALA A 370 0.06 -11.01 4.33
C ALA A 370 0.51 -11.72 5.61
N LYS A 371 1.72 -12.27 5.65
CA LYS A 371 2.24 -12.94 6.85
C LYS A 371 2.56 -11.93 7.96
N LEU A 372 3.09 -10.75 7.66
CA LEU A 372 3.24 -9.67 8.64
C LEU A 372 1.89 -9.29 9.26
N VAL A 373 0.85 -9.13 8.43
CA VAL A 373 -0.51 -8.84 8.90
C VAL A 373 -1.05 -9.96 9.81
N ARG A 374 -0.84 -11.23 9.45
CA ARG A 374 -1.30 -12.38 10.26
C ARG A 374 -0.64 -12.42 11.63
N GLU A 375 0.67 -12.17 11.70
CA GLU A 375 1.41 -12.18 12.98
C GLU A 375 1.08 -10.95 13.83
N LEU A 376 0.88 -9.76 13.23
CA LEU A 376 0.37 -8.58 13.93
C LEU A 376 -1.05 -8.82 14.46
N ALA A 377 -1.93 -9.45 13.67
CA ALA A 377 -3.28 -9.79 14.11
C ALA A 377 -3.27 -10.74 15.31
N ALA A 378 -2.38 -11.74 15.31
CA ALA A 378 -2.18 -12.61 16.45
C ALA A 378 -1.68 -11.84 17.68
N LYS A 379 -0.82 -10.84 17.51
CA LYS A 379 -0.29 -10.04 18.63
C LYS A 379 -1.30 -9.06 19.21
N ILE A 380 -2.15 -8.46 18.37
CA ILE A 380 -3.18 -7.49 18.76
C ILE A 380 -4.38 -8.18 19.41
N SER A 381 -4.88 -9.25 18.79
CA SER A 381 -6.08 -9.95 19.26
C SER A 381 -5.82 -10.76 20.52
N LYS A 382 -6.68 -10.68 21.53
CA LYS A 382 -6.48 -11.37 22.81
C LYS A 382 -7.76 -11.51 23.62
#